data_AF-W4L3Y5-F1
#
_entry.id   AF-W4L3Y5-F1
#
_cell.length_a   1.000
_cell.length_b   1.000
_cell.length_c   1.000
_cell.angle_alpha   90.00
_cell.angle_beta   90.00
_cell.angle_gamma   90.00
#
_symmetry.space_group_name_H-M   'P 1'
#
loop_
_entity.id
_entity.type
_entity.pdbx_description
1 polymer ?
#
loop_
_entity_poly.entity_id
_entity_poly.type
_entity_poly.pdbx_seq_one_letter_code
_entity_poly.pdbx_strand_id
1 'polypeptide(L)'
;KTPLTVPHIEVEFAVGQRIPISVQTSMLCDQDGEMNGILVIFETLSSRQEFETIVKRDSFFSSLRILASGLAEEIKNPLTSVRAFVQLAKQKRHDDQFIEHFDRIVLHEVDRINGVIEELLGTLRPVVTQHTHFAIHDFLINLTETYTELMRQQDIHLVIECPLNLPLIVADAKQLQRTFGNIVLNAIKAMPDGGVLTISCSAIPKVLSYVAFSDTDASSMSCLRKHETFETNVEIIFQDSGVGIPEDHLDKLFRAC
;
A
#
# COMPACT_ATOMS: atom_id res chain seq x y z
N LYS A 1 -19.15 -29.40 -22.59
CA LYS A 1 -18.64 -28.96 -21.27
C LYS A 1 -17.19 -28.49 -21.49
N THR A 2 -16.77 -27.38 -20.92
CA THR A 2 -15.44 -26.76 -21.17
C THR A 2 -14.46 -27.27 -20.11
N PRO A 3 -13.20 -27.62 -20.44
CA PRO A 3 -12.20 -27.96 -19.44
C PRO A 3 -11.99 -26.77 -18.49
N LEU A 4 -11.96 -27.05 -17.19
CA LEU A 4 -11.82 -26.08 -16.11
C LEU A 4 -10.38 -26.10 -15.62
N THR A 5 -9.70 -24.97 -15.74
CA THR A 5 -8.41 -24.72 -15.09
C THR A 5 -8.70 -24.04 -13.76
N VAL A 6 -8.52 -24.74 -12.64
CA VAL A 6 -8.61 -24.15 -11.30
C VAL A 6 -7.18 -23.81 -10.86
N PRO A 7 -6.80 -22.52 -10.78
CA PRO A 7 -5.38 -22.16 -10.68
C PRO A 7 -4.76 -22.53 -9.34
N HIS A 8 -5.53 -22.60 -8.26
CA HIS A 8 -5.02 -22.84 -6.91
C HIS A 8 -5.99 -23.66 -6.06
N ILE A 9 -5.51 -24.81 -5.57
CA ILE A 9 -6.18 -25.62 -4.56
C ILE A 9 -5.15 -25.96 -3.48
N GLU A 10 -5.49 -25.70 -2.22
CA GLU A 10 -4.69 -26.21 -1.11
C GLU A 10 -5.17 -27.62 -0.77
N VAL A 11 -4.26 -28.60 -0.78
CA VAL A 11 -4.57 -29.97 -0.38
C VAL A 11 -3.85 -30.28 0.93
N GLU A 12 -4.62 -30.74 1.91
CA GLU A 12 -4.13 -31.17 3.20
C GLU A 12 -3.87 -32.68 3.15
N PHE A 13 -2.60 -33.08 3.28
CA PHE A 13 -2.21 -34.49 3.33
C PHE A 13 -2.46 -35.04 4.74
N ALA A 14 -2.64 -36.37 4.86
CA ALA A 14 -2.92 -37.07 6.13
C ALA A 14 -1.89 -36.85 7.26
N VAL A 15 -0.76 -36.19 6.97
CA VAL A 15 0.32 -35.82 7.91
C VAL A 15 0.17 -34.37 8.42
N GLY A 16 -0.92 -33.67 8.10
CA GLY A 16 -1.18 -32.29 8.52
C GLY A 16 -0.36 -31.24 7.77
N GLN A 17 0.39 -31.65 6.75
CA GLN A 17 1.13 -30.73 5.88
C GLN A 17 0.23 -30.26 4.74
N ARG A 18 0.10 -28.93 4.59
CA ARG A 18 -0.58 -28.30 3.46
C ARG A 18 0.43 -27.96 2.38
N ILE A 19 0.19 -28.42 1.16
CA ILE A 19 1.04 -28.12 0.01
C ILE A 19 0.17 -27.43 -1.04
N PRO A 20 0.55 -26.23 -1.51
CA PRO A 20 -0.16 -25.57 -2.58
C PRO A 20 0.08 -26.33 -3.89
N ILE A 21 -1.01 -26.73 -4.55
CA ILE A 21 -0.95 -27.44 -5.83
C ILE A 21 -1.79 -26.72 -6.89
N SER A 22 -1.31 -26.79 -8.13
CA SER A 22 -2.09 -26.45 -9.32
C SER A 22 -2.78 -27.71 -9.83
N VAL A 23 -4.06 -27.58 -10.19
CA VAL A 23 -4.85 -28.70 -10.72
C VAL A 23 -5.38 -28.34 -12.10
N GLN A 24 -4.89 -29.07 -13.11
CA GLN A 24 -5.40 -28.95 -14.47
C GLN A 24 -6.26 -30.17 -14.80
N THR A 25 -7.47 -29.93 -15.29
CA THR A 25 -8.39 -31.00 -15.71
C THR A 25 -8.66 -30.90 -17.20
N SER A 26 -8.53 -32.01 -17.90
CA SER A 26 -8.88 -32.14 -19.31
C SER A 26 -9.74 -33.38 -19.51
N MET A 27 -10.70 -33.31 -20.43
CA MET A 27 -11.51 -34.48 -20.77
C MET A 27 -10.80 -35.30 -21.84
N LEU A 28 -10.83 -36.62 -21.68
CA LEU A 28 -10.39 -37.57 -22.70
C LEU A 28 -11.63 -38.04 -23.46
N CYS A 29 -11.73 -37.62 -24.72
CA CYS A 29 -12.75 -38.10 -25.65
C CYS A 29 -12.14 -39.12 -26.63
N ASP A 30 -12.94 -40.09 -27.06
CA ASP A 30 -12.59 -41.01 -28.13
C ASP A 30 -12.64 -40.32 -29.51
N GLN A 31 -12.23 -41.02 -30.57
CA GLN A 31 -12.28 -40.58 -31.96
C GLN A 31 -13.71 -40.21 -32.43
N ASP A 32 -14.73 -40.79 -31.79
CA ASP A 32 -16.15 -40.50 -32.02
C ASP A 32 -16.70 -39.34 -31.16
N GLY A 33 -15.88 -38.69 -30.33
CA GLY A 33 -16.26 -37.56 -29.49
C GLY A 33 -16.93 -37.93 -28.15
N GLU A 34 -17.12 -39.23 -27.89
CA GLU A 34 -17.66 -39.75 -26.63
C GLU A 34 -16.63 -39.65 -25.49
N MET A 35 -17.09 -39.24 -24.30
CA MET A 35 -16.23 -38.99 -23.15
C MET A 35 -15.83 -40.31 -22.46
N ASN A 36 -14.56 -40.71 -22.60
CA ASN A 36 -14.03 -41.94 -22.02
C ASN A 36 -13.31 -41.73 -20.67
N GLY A 37 -13.04 -40.48 -20.27
CA GLY A 37 -12.46 -40.20 -18.95
C GLY A 37 -12.07 -38.75 -18.70
N ILE A 38 -11.47 -38.53 -17.52
CA ILE A 38 -10.95 -37.23 -17.09
C ILE A 38 -9.45 -37.40 -16.77
N LEU A 39 -8.61 -36.61 -17.41
CA LEU A 39 -7.21 -36.45 -17.05
C LEU A 39 -7.11 -35.31 -16.02
N VAL A 40 -6.57 -35.62 -14.85
CA VAL A 40 -6.26 -34.64 -13.80
C VAL A 40 -4.76 -34.61 -13.58
N ILE A 41 -4.15 -33.45 -13.79
CA ILE A 41 -2.71 -33.22 -13.55
C ILE A 41 -2.58 -32.40 -12.28
N PHE A 42 -1.73 -32.87 -11.36
CA PHE A 42 -1.37 -32.18 -10.13
C PHE A 42 0.08 -31.70 -10.25
N GLU A 43 0.32 -30.41 -10.09
CA GLU A 43 1.67 -29.83 -10.05
C GLU A 43 1.90 -29.12 -8.71
N THR A 44 3.00 -29.46 -8.03
CA THR A 44 3.36 -28.81 -6.77
C THR A 44 3.93 -27.42 -7.04
N LEU A 45 3.40 -26.40 -6.36
CA LEU A 45 3.79 -25.00 -6.60
C LEU A 45 5.03 -24.56 -5.80
N SER A 46 5.62 -25.44 -4.99
CA SER A 46 6.72 -25.14 -4.07
C SER A 46 7.92 -24.50 -4.78
N SER A 47 8.38 -25.07 -5.89
CA SER A 47 9.54 -24.55 -6.65
C SER A 47 9.26 -23.19 -7.31
N ARG A 48 8.01 -22.95 -7.72
CA ARG A 48 7.59 -21.68 -8.32
C ARG A 48 7.53 -20.56 -7.29
N GLN A 49 7.01 -20.83 -6.10
CA GLN A 49 6.96 -19.85 -5.01
C GLN A 49 8.36 -19.47 -4.50
N GLU A 50 9.27 -20.44 -4.40
CA GLU A 50 10.68 -20.16 -4.05
C GLU A 50 11.36 -19.30 -5.12
N PHE A 51 11.19 -19.65 -6.40
CA PHE A 51 11.74 -18.86 -7.50
C PHE A 51 11.14 -17.45 -7.56
N GLU A 52 9.83 -17.31 -7.41
CA GLU A 52 9.15 -16.01 -7.33
C GLU A 52 9.65 -15.19 -6.12
N THR A 53 9.94 -15.84 -5.00
CA THR A 53 10.49 -15.17 -3.80
C THR A 53 11.93 -14.71 -4.02
N ILE A 54 12.76 -15.55 -4.65
CA ILE A 54 14.15 -15.21 -5.01
C ILE A 54 14.15 -14.04 -6.00
N VAL A 55 13.34 -14.11 -7.06
CA VAL A 55 13.21 -13.04 -8.06
C VAL A 55 12.69 -11.75 -7.43
N LYS A 56 11.69 -11.81 -6.52
CA LYS A 56 11.21 -10.63 -5.78
C LYS A 56 12.30 -10.02 -4.91
N ARG A 57 13.11 -10.85 -4.24
CA ARG A 57 14.26 -10.38 -3.44
C ARG A 57 15.32 -9.73 -4.32
N ASP A 58 15.71 -10.33 -5.43
CA ASP A 58 16.72 -9.77 -6.33
C ASP A 58 16.26 -8.46 -6.98
N SER A 59 14.98 -8.39 -7.38
CA SER A 59 14.36 -7.15 -7.84
C SER A 59 14.38 -6.09 -6.74
N PHE A 60 13.98 -6.45 -5.51
CA PHE A 60 14.01 -5.54 -4.36
C PHE A 60 15.42 -5.00 -4.09
N PHE A 61 16.43 -5.86 -4.03
CA PHE A 61 17.82 -5.44 -3.80
C PHE A 61 18.39 -4.61 -4.96
N SER A 62 17.96 -4.87 -6.19
CA SER A 62 18.36 -4.07 -7.34
C SER A 62 17.77 -2.66 -7.30
N SER A 63 16.47 -2.55 -6.99
CA SER A 63 15.80 -1.25 -6.76
C SER A 63 16.43 -0.51 -5.58
N LEU A 64 16.69 -1.22 -4.47
CA LEU A 64 17.36 -0.67 -3.30
C LEU A 64 18.76 -0.13 -3.63
N ARG A 65 19.51 -0.78 -4.53
CA ARG A 65 20.85 -0.32 -4.92
C ARG A 65 20.80 1.00 -5.70
N ILE A 66 19.80 1.17 -6.55
CA ILE A 66 19.58 2.42 -7.30
C ILE A 66 19.14 3.52 -6.33
N LEU A 67 18.16 3.24 -5.48
CA LEU A 67 17.69 4.12 -4.41
C LEU A 67 18.83 4.55 -3.49
N ALA A 68 19.62 3.61 -2.96
CA ALA A 68 20.72 3.90 -2.06
C ALA A 68 21.77 4.84 -2.68
N SER A 69 22.02 4.74 -3.99
CA SER A 69 22.94 5.65 -4.68
C SER A 69 22.36 7.07 -4.76
N GLY A 70 21.08 7.21 -5.13
CA GLY A 70 20.40 8.50 -5.16
C GLY A 70 20.28 9.15 -3.78
N LEU A 71 19.89 8.36 -2.77
CA LEU A 71 19.79 8.80 -1.38
C LEU A 71 21.15 9.19 -0.80
N ALA A 72 22.24 8.49 -1.17
CA ALA A 72 23.59 8.86 -0.75
C ALA A 72 24.01 10.23 -1.32
N GLU A 73 23.68 10.52 -2.58
CA GLU A 73 23.88 11.85 -3.16
C GLU A 73 23.01 12.89 -2.47
N GLU A 74 21.75 12.54 -2.17
CA GLU A 74 20.80 13.44 -1.53
C GLU A 74 21.12 13.72 -0.07
N ILE A 75 21.81 12.82 0.65
CA ILE A 75 22.39 13.05 1.98
C ILE A 75 23.69 13.85 1.90
N LYS A 76 24.51 13.60 0.87
CA LYS A 76 25.81 14.28 0.70
C LYS A 76 25.64 15.79 0.45
N ASN A 77 24.56 16.19 -0.23
CA ASN A 77 24.24 17.58 -0.53
C ASN A 77 23.99 18.44 0.73
N PRO A 78 23.02 18.12 1.62
CA PRO A 78 22.79 18.85 2.86
C PRO A 78 24.00 18.81 3.78
N LEU A 79 24.72 17.68 3.88
CA LEU A 79 25.96 17.60 4.65
C LEU A 79 27.05 18.55 4.14
N THR A 80 27.17 18.71 2.82
CA THR A 80 28.12 19.65 2.21
C THR A 80 27.73 21.09 2.53
N SER A 81 26.43 21.40 2.47
CA SER A 81 25.87 22.69 2.85
C SER A 81 26.15 23.01 4.32
N VAL A 82 25.79 22.11 5.24
CA VAL A 82 26.06 22.23 6.68
C VAL A 82 27.55 22.46 6.94
N ARG A 83 28.44 21.72 6.26
CA ARG A 83 29.89 21.91 6.40
C ARG A 83 30.33 23.32 5.98
N ALA A 84 29.82 23.83 4.87
CA ALA A 84 30.14 25.19 4.39
C ALA A 84 29.63 26.25 5.38
N PHE A 85 28.39 26.11 5.86
CA PHE A 85 27.82 27.00 6.87
C PHE A 85 28.64 26.98 8.16
N VAL A 86 29.06 25.81 8.65
CA VAL A 86 29.88 25.69 9.88
C VAL A 86 31.25 26.35 9.70
N GLN A 87 31.84 26.26 8.50
CA GLN A 87 33.09 26.95 8.17
C GLN A 87 32.91 28.47 8.17
N LEU A 88 31.83 28.97 7.58
CA LEU A 88 31.49 30.39 7.56
C LEU A 88 31.16 30.92 8.96
N ALA A 89 30.49 30.12 9.80
CA ALA A 89 30.21 30.46 11.20
C ALA A 89 31.48 30.68 12.01
N LYS A 90 32.59 30.00 11.69
CA LYS A 90 33.88 30.29 12.33
C LYS A 90 34.47 31.65 11.93
N GLN A 91 34.18 32.12 10.71
CA GLN A 91 34.68 33.40 10.19
C GLN A 91 33.79 34.58 10.56
N LYS A 92 32.48 34.36 10.73
CA LYS A 92 31.45 35.38 10.99
C LYS A 92 30.87 35.33 12.40
N ARG A 93 31.68 34.95 13.40
CA ARG A 93 31.25 34.74 14.81
C ARG A 93 30.67 35.98 15.52
N HIS A 94 30.79 37.16 14.94
CA HIS A 94 30.31 38.42 15.51
C HIS A 94 29.25 39.10 14.61
N ASP A 95 28.69 38.35 13.66
CA ASP A 95 27.62 38.80 12.77
C ASP A 95 26.32 38.14 13.23
N ASP A 96 25.53 38.87 14.03
CA ASP A 96 24.30 38.35 14.65
C ASP A 96 23.26 37.90 13.60
N GLN A 97 23.19 38.60 12.45
CA GLN A 97 22.31 38.21 11.34
C GLN A 97 22.76 36.89 10.71
N PHE A 98 24.07 36.68 10.58
CA PHE A 98 24.60 35.43 10.09
C PHE A 98 24.33 34.27 11.06
N ILE A 99 24.46 34.49 12.38
CA ILE A 99 24.21 33.47 13.40
C ILE A 99 22.76 33.02 13.39
N GLU A 100 21.80 33.95 13.33
CA GLU A 100 20.37 33.62 13.26
C GLU A 100 20.01 32.86 11.97
N HIS A 101 20.58 33.25 10.82
CA HIS A 101 20.41 32.51 9.58
C HIS A 101 21.07 31.13 9.60
N PHE A 102 22.23 31.03 10.25
CA PHE A 102 23.00 29.79 10.36
C PHE A 102 22.23 28.72 11.11
N ASP A 103 21.64 29.05 12.27
CA ASP A 103 20.86 28.08 13.06
C ASP A 103 19.66 27.55 12.27
N ARG A 104 18.92 28.44 11.60
CA ARG A 104 17.77 28.05 10.78
C ARG A 104 18.16 27.12 9.63
N ILE A 105 19.23 27.45 8.90
CA ILE A 105 19.65 26.65 7.74
C ILE A 105 20.21 25.30 8.18
N VAL A 106 21.04 25.26 9.24
CA VAL A 106 21.62 24.00 9.71
C VAL A 106 20.54 23.06 10.23
N LEU A 107 19.57 23.57 11.01
CA LEU A 107 18.44 22.75 11.48
C LEU A 107 17.62 22.21 10.31
N HIS A 108 17.29 23.06 9.32
CA HIS A 108 16.58 22.63 8.11
C HIS A 108 17.30 21.52 7.35
N GLU A 109 18.62 21.62 7.16
CA GLU A 109 19.39 20.60 6.45
C GLU A 109 19.52 19.30 7.27
N VAL A 110 19.53 19.37 8.60
CA VAL A 110 19.50 18.19 9.48
C VAL A 110 18.14 17.48 9.40
N ASP A 111 17.04 18.23 9.42
CA ASP A 111 15.69 17.67 9.27
C ASP A 111 15.53 17.01 7.89
N ARG A 112 16.09 17.63 6.85
CA ARG A 112 16.15 17.02 5.51
C ARG A 112 16.90 15.69 5.52
N ILE A 113 18.08 15.60 6.14
CA ILE A 113 18.84 14.34 6.25
C ILE A 113 18.02 13.27 6.97
N ASN A 114 17.36 13.64 8.07
CA ASN A 114 16.51 12.71 8.82
C ASN A 114 15.36 12.17 7.97
N GLY A 115 14.72 13.02 7.16
CA GLY A 115 13.69 12.60 6.22
C GLY A 115 14.17 11.55 5.21
N VAL A 116 15.35 11.76 4.61
CA VAL A 116 15.94 10.80 3.65
C VAL A 116 16.25 9.46 4.33
N ILE A 117 16.73 9.48 5.57
CA ILE A 117 17.00 8.26 6.36
C ILE A 117 15.71 7.52 6.70
N GLU A 118 14.66 8.23 7.09
CA GLU A 118 13.36 7.65 7.39
C GLU A 118 12.72 6.98 6.18
N GLU A 119 12.84 7.58 5.00
CA GLU A 119 12.39 7.02 3.73
C GLU A 119 13.13 5.70 3.39
N LEU A 120 14.45 5.68 3.59
CA LEU A 120 15.27 4.48 3.39
C LEU A 120 14.89 3.36 4.38
N LEU A 121 14.76 3.68 5.67
CA LEU A 121 14.38 2.71 6.70
C LEU A 121 12.92 2.23 6.54
N GLY A 122 12.06 3.07 5.98
CA GLY A 122 10.70 2.70 5.58
C GLY A 122 10.68 1.65 4.48
N THR A 123 11.56 1.79 3.49
CA THR A 123 11.70 0.88 2.34
C THR A 123 12.32 -0.47 2.72
N LEU A 124 13.20 -0.49 3.71
CA LEU A 124 14.00 -1.66 4.10
C LEU A 124 13.35 -2.62 5.10
N ARG A 125 12.27 -2.22 5.77
CA ARG A 125 11.64 -3.10 6.77
C ARG A 125 10.75 -4.11 6.06
N PRO A 126 11.03 -5.44 6.15
CA PRO A 126 10.03 -6.44 5.84
C PRO A 126 8.89 -6.23 6.84
N VAL A 127 7.78 -5.66 6.39
CA VAL A 127 6.66 -5.43 7.28
C VAL A 127 6.04 -6.78 7.58
N VAL A 128 6.22 -7.26 8.81
CA VAL A 128 5.37 -8.32 9.34
C VAL A 128 3.98 -7.71 9.45
N THR A 129 3.15 -7.97 8.45
CA THR A 129 1.78 -7.44 8.36
C THR A 129 0.96 -7.97 9.51
N GLN A 130 0.67 -7.11 10.49
CA GLN A 130 -0.25 -7.43 11.57
C GLN A 130 -1.62 -6.89 11.20
N HIS A 131 -2.47 -7.76 10.64
CA HIS A 131 -3.83 -7.40 10.32
C HIS A 131 -4.66 -7.31 11.59
N THR A 132 -5.27 -6.15 11.81
CA THR A 132 -6.17 -5.88 12.94
C THR A 132 -7.51 -5.40 12.42
N HIS A 133 -8.57 -5.64 13.18
CA HIS A 133 -9.91 -5.12 12.88
C HIS A 133 -10.07 -3.78 13.57
N PHE A 134 -10.42 -2.74 12.82
CA PHE A 134 -10.66 -1.41 13.40
C PHE A 134 -11.65 -0.60 12.55
N ALA A 135 -12.26 0.41 13.18
CA ALA A 135 -13.14 1.35 12.51
C ALA A 135 -12.30 2.40 11.77
N ILE A 136 -12.56 2.56 10.47
CA ILE A 136 -11.81 3.50 9.63
C ILE A 136 -11.98 4.96 10.10
N HIS A 137 -13.16 5.30 10.60
CA HIS A 137 -13.46 6.62 11.14
C HIS A 137 -12.48 7.02 12.24
N ASP A 138 -12.36 6.20 13.29
CA ASP A 138 -11.50 6.48 14.44
C ASP A 138 -10.03 6.50 14.05
N PHE A 139 -9.64 5.66 13.09
CA PHE A 139 -8.30 5.66 12.53
C PHE A 139 -7.96 6.99 11.82
N LEU A 140 -8.88 7.51 10.99
CA LEU A 140 -8.67 8.78 10.27
C LEU A 140 -8.62 9.99 11.21
N ILE A 141 -9.41 9.99 12.28
CA ILE A 141 -9.35 11.01 13.33
C ILE A 141 -7.95 11.01 13.97
N ASN A 142 -7.48 9.87 14.47
CA ASN A 142 -6.16 9.75 15.10
C ASN A 142 -5.02 10.12 14.14
N LEU A 143 -5.14 9.74 12.86
CA LEU A 143 -4.15 10.10 11.84
C LEU A 143 -4.07 11.62 11.67
N THR A 144 -5.21 12.29 11.51
CA THR A 144 -5.28 13.72 11.21
C THR A 144 -4.96 14.62 12.41
N GLU A 145 -5.19 14.15 13.63
CA GLU A 145 -4.74 14.81 14.87
C GLU A 145 -3.23 15.10 14.85
N THR A 146 -2.43 14.18 14.29
CA THR A 146 -0.96 14.34 14.18
C THR A 146 -0.55 15.55 13.35
N TYR A 147 -1.40 16.00 12.41
CA TYR A 147 -1.11 17.08 11.47
C TYR A 147 -1.91 18.36 11.74
N THR A 148 -2.74 18.37 12.78
CA THR A 148 -3.68 19.48 13.04
C THR A 148 -2.96 20.83 13.22
N GLU A 149 -1.86 20.85 13.96
CA GLU A 149 -1.10 22.10 14.16
C GLU A 149 -0.45 22.60 12.86
N LEU A 150 0.04 21.68 12.02
CA LEU A 150 0.63 22.03 10.73
C LEU A 150 -0.42 22.60 9.78
N MET A 151 -1.60 21.97 9.70
CA MET A 151 -2.73 22.47 8.91
C MET A 151 -3.17 23.86 9.40
N ARG A 152 -3.23 24.07 10.72
CA ARG A 152 -3.57 25.37 11.33
C ARG A 152 -2.58 26.47 10.97
N GLN A 153 -1.28 26.16 10.93
CA GLN A 153 -0.24 27.13 10.56
C GLN A 153 -0.31 27.56 9.09
N GLN A 154 -0.90 26.73 8.23
CA GLN A 154 -1.05 26.99 6.80
C GLN A 154 -2.49 27.38 6.40
N ASP A 155 -3.37 27.69 7.35
CA ASP A 155 -4.80 28.00 7.08
C ASP A 155 -5.52 26.92 6.23
N ILE A 156 -5.22 25.65 6.50
CA ILE A 156 -5.88 24.50 5.87
C ILE A 156 -7.05 24.02 6.75
N HIS A 157 -8.24 23.99 6.17
CA HIS A 157 -9.43 23.45 6.81
C HIS A 157 -9.59 21.95 6.51
N LEU A 158 -9.73 21.13 7.56
CA LEU A 158 -9.94 19.69 7.45
C LEU A 158 -11.43 19.36 7.53
N VAL A 159 -11.93 18.59 6.57
CA VAL A 159 -13.29 18.05 6.53
C VAL A 159 -13.24 16.53 6.45
N ILE A 160 -13.86 15.83 7.41
CA ILE A 160 -13.95 14.36 7.41
C ILE A 160 -15.41 13.96 7.22
N GLU A 161 -15.68 13.35 6.06
CA GLU A 161 -16.99 12.82 5.67
C GLU A 161 -16.95 11.28 5.73
N CYS A 162 -16.85 10.74 6.93
CA CYS A 162 -16.74 9.30 7.16
C CYS A 162 -17.93 8.79 8.00
N PRO A 163 -18.86 8.02 7.41
CA PRO A 163 -19.98 7.46 8.16
C PRO A 163 -19.51 6.46 9.25
N LEU A 164 -20.07 6.59 10.46
CA LEU A 164 -19.75 5.70 11.59
C LEU A 164 -20.24 4.25 11.40
N ASN A 165 -21.16 4.02 10.48
CA ASN A 165 -21.78 2.72 10.21
C ASN A 165 -21.05 1.90 9.14
N LEU A 166 -19.82 2.29 8.77
CA LEU A 166 -19.00 1.50 7.86
C LEU A 166 -18.53 0.19 8.52
N PRO A 167 -18.34 -0.88 7.74
CA PRO A 167 -17.80 -2.14 8.26
C PRO A 167 -16.39 -1.94 8.80
N LEU A 168 -16.02 -2.75 9.80
CA LEU A 168 -14.64 -2.80 10.28
C LEU A 168 -13.72 -3.25 9.14
N ILE A 169 -12.57 -2.58 9.02
CA ILE A 169 -11.55 -2.95 8.04
C ILE A 169 -10.50 -3.84 8.68
N VAL A 170 -9.99 -4.78 7.87
CA VAL A 170 -8.92 -5.70 8.28
C VAL A 170 -7.64 -5.29 7.56
N ALA A 171 -6.75 -4.61 8.27
CA ALA A 171 -5.52 -4.09 7.70
C ALA A 171 -4.41 -3.92 8.74
N ASP A 172 -3.19 -3.69 8.27
CA ASP A 172 -2.07 -3.24 9.10
C ASP A 172 -2.20 -1.74 9.35
N ALA A 173 -2.68 -1.37 10.54
CA ALA A 173 -2.90 0.02 10.92
C ALA A 173 -1.63 0.86 10.83
N LYS A 174 -0.45 0.29 11.10
CA LYS A 174 0.83 1.04 11.03
C LYS A 174 1.22 1.33 9.59
N GLN A 175 0.98 0.41 8.66
CA GLN A 175 1.20 0.67 7.24
C GLN A 175 0.25 1.73 6.73
N LEU A 176 -1.04 1.62 7.05
CA LEU A 176 -2.02 2.63 6.65
C LEU A 176 -1.69 3.99 7.23
N GLN A 177 -1.18 4.07 8.47
CA GLN A 177 -0.79 5.33 9.08
C GLN A 177 0.32 6.01 8.28
N ARG A 178 1.30 5.23 7.78
CA ARG A 178 2.37 5.74 6.91
C ARG A 178 1.84 6.15 5.55
N THR A 179 1.08 5.27 4.89
CA THR A 179 0.57 5.52 3.54
C THR A 179 -0.35 6.73 3.51
N PHE A 180 -1.34 6.79 4.40
CA PHE A 180 -2.28 7.90 4.43
C PHE A 180 -1.63 9.17 5.00
N GLY A 181 -0.70 9.04 5.94
CA GLY A 181 0.10 10.17 6.42
C GLY A 181 0.89 10.85 5.30
N ASN A 182 1.47 10.07 4.38
CA ASN A 182 2.15 10.62 3.20
C ASN A 182 1.18 11.34 2.25
N ILE A 183 -0.03 10.81 2.07
CA ILE A 183 -1.06 11.48 1.25
C ILE A 183 -1.47 12.81 1.90
N VAL A 184 -1.72 12.82 3.21
CA VAL A 184 -2.07 14.04 3.96
C VAL A 184 -0.95 15.08 3.88
N LEU A 185 0.31 14.67 4.04
CA LEU A 185 1.46 15.57 3.90
C LEU A 185 1.58 16.13 2.48
N ASN A 186 1.32 15.32 1.46
CA ASN A 186 1.34 15.79 0.08
C ASN A 186 0.22 16.80 -0.20
N ALA A 187 -0.98 16.57 0.33
CA ALA A 187 -2.09 17.53 0.26
C ALA A 187 -1.73 18.87 0.93
N ILE A 188 -1.14 18.83 2.13
CA ILE A 188 -0.66 20.03 2.83
C ILE A 188 0.37 20.79 1.98
N LYS A 189 1.36 20.09 1.43
CA LYS A 189 2.38 20.70 0.55
C LYS A 189 1.81 21.32 -0.72
N ALA A 190 0.71 20.78 -1.24
CA ALA A 190 0.03 21.31 -2.42
C ALA A 190 -0.82 22.58 -2.14
N MET A 191 -1.01 22.94 -0.87
CA MET A 191 -1.81 24.08 -0.39
C MET A 191 -0.99 25.08 0.45
N PRO A 192 0.09 25.67 -0.09
CA PRO A 192 0.96 26.57 0.68
C PRO A 192 0.27 27.87 1.13
N ASP A 193 -0.76 28.31 0.41
CA ASP A 193 -1.54 29.53 0.68
C ASP A 193 -2.87 29.23 1.40
N GLY A 194 -3.00 28.02 1.96
CA GLY A 194 -4.22 27.51 2.57
C GLY A 194 -5.18 26.82 1.60
N GLY A 195 -6.25 26.25 2.15
CA GLY A 195 -7.18 25.44 1.38
C GLY A 195 -8.06 24.52 2.21
N VAL A 196 -8.64 23.52 1.56
CA VAL A 196 -9.50 22.51 2.20
C VAL A 196 -9.00 21.12 1.85
N LEU A 197 -8.76 20.30 2.88
CA LEU A 197 -8.53 18.86 2.75
C LEU A 197 -9.81 18.13 3.17
N THR A 198 -10.43 17.43 2.23
CA THR A 198 -11.61 16.58 2.46
C THR A 198 -11.22 15.10 2.41
N ILE A 199 -11.58 14.34 3.45
CA ILE A 199 -11.42 12.88 3.48
C ILE A 199 -12.82 12.27 3.56
N SER A 200 -13.25 11.61 2.50
CA SER A 200 -14.56 10.94 2.45
C SER A 200 -14.42 9.43 2.44
N CYS A 201 -15.40 8.74 3.04
CA CYS A 201 -15.45 7.28 3.06
C CYS A 201 -16.81 6.75 2.62
N SER A 202 -16.79 5.71 1.80
CA SER A 202 -18.01 5.06 1.31
C SER A 202 -17.88 3.54 1.35
N ALA A 203 -18.99 2.84 1.56
CA ALA A 203 -19.06 1.40 1.42
C ALA A 203 -19.33 1.05 -0.04
N ILE A 204 -18.43 0.27 -0.65
CA ILE A 204 -18.58 -0.23 -2.01
C ILE A 204 -18.76 -1.75 -1.99
N PRO A 205 -19.81 -2.29 -2.63
CA PRO A 205 -20.05 -3.73 -2.66
C PRO A 205 -18.93 -4.43 -3.45
N LYS A 206 -18.33 -5.47 -2.88
CA LYS A 206 -17.42 -6.34 -3.64
C LYS A 206 -18.28 -7.23 -4.54
N VAL A 207 -18.12 -7.08 -5.85
CA VAL A 207 -18.73 -8.00 -6.81
C VAL A 207 -17.95 -9.30 -6.76
N LEU A 208 -18.42 -10.25 -5.94
CA LEU A 208 -17.97 -11.63 -5.99
C LEU A 208 -18.73 -12.33 -7.12
N SER A 209 -18.09 -12.55 -8.27
CA SER A 209 -18.61 -13.44 -9.29
C SER A 209 -18.41 -14.88 -8.83
N TYR A 210 -19.47 -15.52 -8.35
CA TYR A 210 -19.51 -16.97 -8.25
C TYR A 210 -20.49 -17.53 -9.28
N VAL A 211 -20.10 -18.60 -9.97
CA VAL A 211 -21.01 -19.39 -10.81
C VAL A 211 -21.61 -20.46 -9.91
N ALA A 212 -22.90 -20.35 -9.62
CA ALA A 212 -23.65 -21.42 -8.95
C ALA A 212 -24.03 -22.50 -9.98
N PHE A 213 -23.67 -23.75 -9.71
CA PHE A 213 -24.22 -24.88 -10.46
C PHE A 213 -25.51 -25.35 -9.78
N SER A 214 -26.61 -25.38 -10.53
CA SER A 214 -27.78 -26.16 -10.15
C SER A 214 -27.62 -27.57 -10.72
N ASP A 215 -27.43 -28.55 -9.86
CA ASP A 215 -27.66 -29.94 -10.24
C ASP A 215 -29.16 -30.14 -10.41
N THR A 216 -29.58 -30.33 -11.65
CA THR A 216 -30.93 -30.74 -11.98
C THR A 216 -31.04 -32.24 -11.74
N ASP A 217 -31.23 -32.64 -10.48
CA ASP A 217 -31.97 -33.86 -10.17
C ASP A 217 -33.14 -33.48 -9.26
N ALA A 218 -34.29 -33.36 -9.90
CA ALA A 218 -35.56 -33.15 -9.23
C ALA A 218 -35.91 -34.40 -8.43
N SER A 219 -35.54 -34.46 -7.15
CA SER A 219 -36.22 -35.18 -6.06
C SER A 219 -35.41 -35.11 -4.77
N SER A 220 -35.38 -33.96 -4.09
CA SER A 220 -35.30 -33.86 -2.62
C SER A 220 -35.22 -32.39 -2.19
N MET A 221 -36.25 -31.92 -1.47
CA MET A 221 -36.13 -30.73 -0.64
C MET A 221 -35.07 -30.98 0.44
N SER A 222 -34.02 -30.17 0.49
CA SER A 222 -33.63 -29.48 1.74
C SER A 222 -32.47 -28.49 1.55
N CYS A 223 -32.80 -27.22 1.81
CA CYS A 223 -31.97 -26.12 2.30
C CYS A 223 -30.54 -25.92 1.75
N LEU A 224 -30.45 -25.21 0.62
CA LEU A 224 -29.34 -24.30 0.35
C LEU A 224 -29.44 -23.09 1.29
N ARG A 225 -28.65 -23.04 2.36
CA ARG A 225 -28.41 -21.78 3.07
C ARG A 225 -27.34 -20.99 2.30
N LYS A 226 -27.80 -20.00 1.53
CA LYS A 226 -26.92 -18.94 1.02
C LYS A 226 -26.34 -18.17 2.20
N HIS A 227 -25.06 -18.36 2.49
CA HIS A 227 -24.28 -17.34 3.19
C HIS A 227 -23.71 -16.41 2.11
N GLU A 228 -24.50 -15.41 1.71
CA GLU A 228 -23.98 -14.26 0.96
C GLU A 228 -23.27 -13.36 1.97
N THR A 229 -22.01 -13.66 2.29
CA THR A 229 -21.13 -12.64 2.86
C THR A 229 -20.75 -11.70 1.73
N PHE A 230 -21.50 -10.61 1.57
CA PHE A 230 -21.05 -9.46 0.80
C PHE A 230 -19.81 -8.93 1.52
N GLU A 231 -18.62 -9.30 1.06
CA GLU A 231 -17.43 -8.55 1.42
C GLU A 231 -17.69 -7.11 0.93
N THR A 232 -17.70 -6.17 1.86
CA THR A 232 -17.92 -4.76 1.56
C THR A 232 -16.56 -4.12 1.63
N ASN A 233 -16.10 -3.58 0.51
CA ASN A 233 -14.88 -2.79 0.50
C ASN A 233 -15.22 -1.39 1.05
N VAL A 234 -14.24 -0.75 1.69
CA VAL A 234 -14.35 0.65 2.08
C VAL A 234 -13.50 1.46 1.10
N GLU A 235 -14.15 2.36 0.38
CA GLU A 235 -13.48 3.37 -0.45
C GLU A 235 -13.16 4.58 0.43
N ILE A 236 -11.95 5.10 0.28
CA ILE A 236 -11.45 6.27 1.00
C ILE A 236 -10.89 7.24 -0.05
N ILE A 237 -11.43 8.46 -0.08
CA ILE A 237 -11.04 9.48 -1.06
C ILE A 237 -10.44 10.66 -0.28
N PHE A 238 -9.22 11.03 -0.64
CA PHE A 238 -8.55 12.24 -0.18
C PHE A 238 -8.63 13.27 -1.30
N GLN A 239 -9.14 14.45 -0.99
CA GLN A 239 -9.28 15.55 -1.94
C GLN A 239 -8.75 16.84 -1.32
N ASP A 240 -7.78 17.46 -1.96
CA ASP A 240 -7.27 18.79 -1.61
C ASP A 240 -7.75 19.85 -2.60
N SER A 241 -7.66 21.11 -2.20
CA SER A 241 -7.93 22.28 -3.05
C SER A 241 -6.65 22.97 -3.54
N GLY A 242 -5.54 22.24 -3.59
CA GLY A 242 -4.22 22.75 -3.94
C GLY A 242 -4.02 22.94 -5.43
N VAL A 243 -2.76 23.15 -5.81
CA VAL A 243 -2.32 23.40 -7.19
C VAL A 243 -2.53 22.22 -8.16
N GLY A 244 -2.92 21.05 -7.63
CA GLY A 244 -3.11 19.83 -8.40
C GLY A 244 -1.81 19.26 -8.95
N ILE A 245 -1.94 18.30 -9.86
CA ILE A 245 -0.80 17.58 -10.46
C ILE A 245 -0.87 17.76 -11.98
N PRO A 246 0.21 18.23 -12.64
CA PRO A 246 0.25 18.31 -14.10
C PRO A 246 0.05 16.94 -14.75
N GLU A 247 -0.66 16.87 -15.89
CA GLU A 247 -0.97 15.60 -16.57
C GLU A 247 0.27 14.75 -16.87
N ASP A 248 1.40 15.37 -17.23
CA ASP A 248 2.67 14.72 -17.55
C ASP A 248 3.34 13.99 -16.36
N HIS A 249 2.84 14.24 -15.15
CA HIS A 249 3.35 13.67 -13.90
C HIS A 249 2.46 12.55 -13.32
N LEU A 250 1.25 12.34 -13.86
CA LEU A 250 0.29 11.36 -13.33
C LEU A 250 0.83 9.92 -13.37
N ASP A 251 1.50 9.54 -14.46
CA ASP A 251 2.07 8.19 -14.64
C ASP A 251 3.29 7.88 -13.74
N LYS A 252 3.78 8.89 -13.01
CA LYS A 252 4.97 8.81 -12.15
C LYS A 252 4.64 8.85 -10.66
N LEU A 253 3.39 9.12 -10.27
CA LEU A 253 3.00 9.36 -8.88
C LEU A 253 3.30 8.18 -7.92
N PHE A 254 3.20 6.95 -8.41
CA PHE A 254 3.36 5.74 -7.60
C PHE A 254 4.58 4.90 -7.99
N ARG A 255 5.51 5.45 -8.77
CA ARG A 255 6.76 4.75 -9.07
C ARG A 255 7.71 4.97 -7.90
N ALA A 256 8.19 3.87 -7.32
CA ALA A 256 9.39 3.94 -6.48
C ALA A 256 10.52 4.48 -7.37
N CYS A 257 11.09 5.63 -6.99
CA CYS A 257 12.29 6.16 -7.63
C CYS A 257 13.46 5.17 -7.54
#